data_AF-R9J1Q5-F1
#
_entry.id   AF-R9J1Q5-F1
#
_cell.length_a   1.000
_cell.length_b   1.000
_cell.length_c   1.000
_cell.angle_alpha   90.00
_cell.angle_beta   90.00
_cell.angle_gamma   90.00
#
_symmetry.space_group_name_H-M   'P 1'
#
loop_
_entity.id
_entity.type
_entity.pdbx_description
1 polymer ?
#
loop_
_entity_poly.entity_id
_entity_poly.type
_entity_poly.pdbx_seq_one_letter_code
_entity_poly.pdbx_strand_id
1 'polypeptide(L)'
;MKNEIEKKQLQECICVLEEEVSSIEAVIATLDLQIESVKLKAEKENLEHERNVHYQELEKKKIELERLQSQLMTRKHFNRERCLNNVDMLLTQKNKKLGELEVNSGNRPGYLSRMKSGKSNSDPSIEFLMTASDELEVPLDLLVGSNLADLTPTESFMLKFMRQLISDTNDDKLEWTRETLSELEKVEVIHDMNGYVEVSHPLYGIGSEGTDSECFEIPVYNSLFFKDCGVRPCGNGYYTTLVPNDQKIYIMDCIGEDDRVTWRGKRFFEIYMVEYNSYGNAIVKRICNTLEANSPLIAVVNSLIKTIIVSVSHVHIDDSVRSAIDAYMSGKRIGGGDLNGELPFN
;
A
#
# COMPACT_ATOMS: atom_id res chain seq x y z
N MET A 1 -8.86 2.39 -11.14
CA MET A 1 -9.92 2.49 -12.16
C MET A 1 -11.11 3.37 -11.77
N LYS A 2 -12.11 2.97 -10.95
CA LYS A 2 -13.30 3.82 -10.68
C LYS A 2 -12.95 5.20 -10.08
N ASN A 3 -12.03 5.22 -9.10
CA ASN A 3 -11.59 6.45 -8.45
C ASN A 3 -10.76 7.37 -9.38
N GLU A 4 -10.04 6.81 -10.36
CA GLU A 4 -9.29 7.59 -11.36
C GLU A 4 -10.20 8.22 -12.41
N ILE A 5 -11.25 7.49 -12.84
CA ILE A 5 -12.27 8.01 -13.75
C ILE A 5 -13.00 9.18 -13.10
N GLU A 6 -13.42 9.03 -11.85
CA GLU A 6 -14.08 10.09 -11.10
C GLU A 6 -13.17 11.30 -10.83
N LYS A 7 -11.87 11.08 -10.60
CA LYS A 7 -10.89 12.18 -10.45
C LYS A 7 -10.68 12.95 -11.76
N LYS A 8 -10.59 12.24 -12.88
CA LYS A 8 -10.45 12.85 -14.21
C LYS A 8 -11.66 13.70 -14.56
N GLN A 9 -12.87 13.18 -14.31
CA GLN A 9 -14.12 13.93 -14.47
C GLN A 9 -14.15 15.19 -13.60
N LEU A 10 -13.70 15.09 -12.35
CA LEU A 10 -13.65 16.24 -11.44
C LEU A 10 -12.66 17.32 -11.93
N GLN A 11 -11.50 16.93 -12.45
CA GLN A 11 -10.52 17.86 -13.05
C GLN A 11 -11.07 18.54 -14.31
N GLU A 12 -11.79 17.81 -15.16
CA GLU A 12 -12.41 18.34 -16.36
C GLU A 12 -13.51 19.37 -16.01
N CYS A 13 -14.36 19.07 -15.02
CA CYS A 13 -15.34 20.03 -14.51
C CYS A 13 -14.70 21.30 -13.96
N ILE A 14 -13.57 21.19 -13.23
CA ILE A 14 -12.84 22.35 -12.71
C ILE A 14 -12.31 23.22 -13.85
N CYS A 15 -11.71 22.60 -14.88
CA CYS A 15 -11.16 23.32 -16.02
C CYS A 15 -12.24 24.13 -16.77
N VAL A 16 -13.40 23.51 -17.01
CA VAL A 16 -14.55 24.20 -17.64
C VAL A 16 -15.01 25.38 -16.77
N LEU A 17 -15.12 25.19 -15.46
CA LEU A 17 -15.57 26.24 -14.56
C LEU A 17 -14.57 27.41 -14.47
N GLU A 18 -13.27 27.13 -14.54
CA GLU A 18 -12.21 28.15 -14.59
C GLU A 18 -12.30 28.99 -15.87
N GLU A 19 -12.57 28.35 -17.02
CA GLU A 19 -12.82 29.05 -18.29
C GLU A 19 -14.08 29.92 -18.22
N GLU A 20 -15.18 29.41 -17.65
CA GLU A 20 -16.41 30.17 -17.45
C GLU A 20 -16.20 31.39 -16.54
N VAL A 21 -15.50 31.21 -15.41
CA VAL A 21 -15.13 32.30 -14.49
C VAL A 21 -14.33 33.37 -15.22
N SER A 22 -13.32 32.97 -15.99
CA SER A 22 -12.48 33.91 -16.74
C SER A 22 -13.28 34.65 -17.82
N SER A 23 -14.21 33.96 -18.49
CA SER A 23 -15.12 34.58 -19.47
C SER A 23 -16.03 35.62 -18.82
N ILE A 24 -16.63 35.32 -17.67
CA ILE A 24 -17.51 36.26 -16.95
C ILE A 24 -16.71 37.49 -16.47
N GLU A 25 -15.49 37.29 -15.96
CA GLU A 25 -14.60 38.39 -15.57
C GLU A 25 -14.27 39.32 -16.75
N ALA A 26 -14.09 38.76 -17.96
CA ALA A 26 -13.88 39.56 -19.16
C ALA A 26 -15.12 40.36 -19.59
N VAL A 27 -16.32 39.78 -19.44
CA VAL A 27 -17.58 40.50 -19.70
C VAL A 27 -17.76 41.65 -18.71
N ILE A 28 -17.55 41.41 -17.42
CA ILE A 28 -17.63 42.45 -16.38
C ILE A 28 -16.66 43.59 -16.69
N ALA A 29 -15.40 43.29 -17.03
CA ALA A 29 -14.41 44.30 -17.40
C ALA A 29 -14.84 45.14 -18.62
N THR A 30 -15.50 44.51 -19.59
CA THR A 30 -16.05 45.22 -20.77
C THR A 30 -17.21 46.13 -20.39
N LEU A 31 -18.12 45.66 -19.53
CA LEU A 31 -19.25 46.45 -19.03
C LEU A 31 -18.78 47.64 -18.20
N ASP A 32 -17.76 47.48 -17.37
CA ASP A 32 -17.18 48.58 -16.59
C ASP A 32 -16.64 49.70 -17.51
N LEU A 33 -15.94 49.35 -18.59
CA LEU A 33 -15.48 50.33 -19.60
C LEU A 33 -16.65 51.04 -20.30
N GLN A 34 -17.73 50.31 -20.60
CA GLN A 34 -18.92 50.89 -21.22
C GLN A 34 -19.64 51.86 -20.28
N ILE A 35 -19.80 51.48 -19.00
CA ILE A 35 -20.40 52.31 -17.94
C ILE A 35 -19.64 53.62 -17.75
N GLU A 36 -18.30 53.60 -17.82
CA GLU A 36 -17.46 54.80 -17.74
C GLU A 36 -17.65 55.74 -18.94
N SER A 37 -17.92 55.18 -20.12
CA SER A 37 -18.03 55.93 -21.39
C SER A 37 -19.42 56.53 -21.66
N VAL A 38 -20.48 55.95 -21.06
CA VAL A 38 -21.88 56.32 -21.32
C VAL A 38 -22.27 57.65 -20.65
N LYS A 39 -22.95 58.51 -21.41
CA LYS A 39 -23.42 59.83 -20.95
C LYS A 39 -24.91 59.86 -20.56
N LEU A 40 -25.70 58.91 -21.06
CA LEU A 40 -27.13 58.83 -20.79
C LEU A 40 -27.40 58.05 -19.51
N LYS A 41 -28.15 58.66 -18.59
CA LYS A 41 -28.45 58.07 -17.28
C LYS A 41 -29.20 56.73 -17.37
N ALA A 42 -30.22 56.65 -18.22
CA ALA A 42 -31.02 55.43 -18.37
C ALA A 42 -30.22 54.25 -18.95
N GLU A 43 -29.29 54.53 -19.87
CA GLU A 43 -28.41 53.52 -20.47
C GLU A 43 -27.36 53.03 -19.46
N LYS A 44 -26.84 53.95 -18.64
CA LYS A 44 -25.94 53.62 -17.54
C LYS A 44 -26.60 52.71 -16.51
N GLU A 45 -27.83 53.02 -16.10
CA GLU A 45 -28.60 52.20 -15.15
C GLU A 45 -28.85 50.78 -15.70
N ASN A 46 -29.05 50.63 -17.01
CA ASN A 46 -29.22 49.32 -17.64
C ASN A 46 -27.93 48.49 -17.64
N LEU A 47 -26.79 49.11 -18.00
CA LEU A 47 -25.48 48.46 -17.97
C LEU A 47 -25.05 48.08 -16.55
N GLU A 48 -25.35 48.91 -15.55
CA GLU A 48 -25.09 48.60 -14.15
C GLU A 48 -25.94 47.42 -13.67
N HIS A 49 -27.19 47.30 -14.13
CA HIS A 49 -28.03 46.14 -13.86
C HIS A 49 -27.44 44.86 -14.47
N GLU A 50 -27.05 44.90 -15.75
CA GLU A 50 -26.43 43.78 -16.45
C GLU A 50 -25.12 43.32 -15.78
N ARG A 51 -24.26 44.27 -15.41
CA ARG A 51 -23.02 43.99 -14.66
C ARG A 51 -23.31 43.32 -13.31
N ASN A 52 -24.33 43.79 -12.58
CA ASN A 52 -24.68 43.19 -11.29
C ASN A 52 -25.19 41.74 -11.43
N VAL A 53 -25.89 41.41 -12.53
CA VAL A 53 -26.28 40.03 -12.84
C VAL A 53 -25.04 39.16 -13.05
N HIS A 54 -24.07 39.62 -13.83
CA HIS A 54 -22.82 38.90 -14.05
C HIS A 54 -21.98 38.75 -12.77
N TYR A 55 -21.95 39.75 -11.89
CA TYR A 55 -21.29 39.62 -10.58
C TYR A 55 -21.93 38.54 -9.70
N GLN A 56 -23.26 38.45 -9.68
CA GLN A 56 -23.95 37.40 -8.92
C GLN A 56 -23.68 36.01 -9.49
N GLU A 57 -23.58 35.89 -10.81
CA GLU A 57 -23.22 34.65 -11.48
C GLU A 57 -21.76 34.26 -11.19
N LEU A 58 -20.84 35.22 -11.26
CA LEU A 58 -19.42 35.03 -10.93
C LEU A 58 -19.24 34.49 -9.52
N GLU A 59 -19.94 35.07 -8.54
CA GLU A 59 -19.85 34.65 -7.14
C GLU A 59 -20.31 33.20 -6.94
N LYS A 60 -21.45 32.83 -7.57
CA LYS A 60 -21.94 31.44 -7.52
C LYS A 60 -20.92 30.46 -8.12
N LYS A 61 -20.32 30.82 -9.24
CA LYS A 61 -19.30 30.01 -9.92
C LYS A 61 -18.01 29.90 -9.09
N LYS A 62 -17.57 30.97 -8.43
CA LYS A 62 -16.41 30.93 -7.53
C LYS A 62 -16.62 30.02 -6.32
N ILE A 63 -17.79 30.08 -5.69
CA ILE A 63 -18.15 29.17 -4.59
C ILE A 63 -18.16 27.72 -5.06
N GLU A 64 -18.72 27.44 -6.24
CA GLU A 64 -18.71 26.10 -6.82
C GLU A 64 -17.30 25.61 -7.15
N LEU A 65 -16.45 26.48 -7.72
CA LEU A 65 -15.05 26.19 -8.01
C LEU A 65 -14.30 25.81 -6.74
N GLU A 66 -14.43 26.59 -5.67
CA GLU A 66 -13.79 26.33 -4.38
C GLU A 66 -14.24 25.01 -3.77
N ARG A 67 -15.54 24.69 -3.90
CA ARG A 67 -16.11 23.39 -3.48
C ARG A 67 -15.48 22.22 -4.27
N LEU A 68 -15.42 22.32 -5.60
CA LEU A 68 -14.85 21.26 -6.46
C LEU A 68 -13.34 21.11 -6.24
N GLN A 69 -12.60 22.21 -6.10
CA GLN A 69 -11.18 22.20 -5.76
C GLN A 69 -10.95 21.53 -4.40
N SER A 70 -11.79 21.81 -3.40
CA SER A 70 -11.74 21.14 -2.09
C SER A 70 -12.01 19.63 -2.19
N GLN A 71 -12.96 19.22 -3.04
CA GLN A 71 -13.21 17.81 -3.34
C GLN A 71 -12.04 17.14 -4.08
N LEU A 72 -11.34 17.86 -4.95
CA LEU A 72 -10.16 17.35 -5.62
C LEU A 72 -8.97 17.21 -4.64
N MET A 73 -8.82 18.17 -3.73
CA MET A 73 -7.77 18.17 -2.71
C MET A 73 -7.91 16.99 -1.73
N THR A 74 -9.13 16.64 -1.34
CA THR A 74 -9.37 15.42 -0.53
C THR A 74 -9.09 14.12 -1.29
N ARG A 75 -9.02 14.19 -2.63
CA ARG A 75 -8.67 13.07 -3.53
C ARG A 75 -7.21 13.12 -4.01
N LYS A 76 -6.40 14.10 -3.60
CA LYS A 76 -4.96 14.11 -3.86
C LYS A 76 -4.27 13.12 -2.92
N HIS A 77 -3.41 12.27 -3.49
CA HIS A 77 -2.54 11.37 -2.72
C HIS A 77 -1.45 12.14 -1.95
N PHE A 78 -1.05 13.30 -2.47
CA PHE A 78 -0.04 14.16 -1.86
C PHE A 78 -0.70 15.21 -0.96
N ASN A 79 -0.39 15.19 0.33
CA ASN A 79 -0.73 16.25 1.26
C ASN A 79 0.56 16.93 1.74
N ARG A 80 0.76 18.18 1.30
CA ARG A 80 1.98 18.95 1.58
C ARG A 80 2.24 19.12 3.07
N GLU A 81 1.22 19.49 3.84
CA GLU A 81 1.37 19.74 5.27
C GLU A 81 1.76 18.45 6.01
N ARG A 82 1.09 17.33 5.70
CA ARG A 82 1.45 16.01 6.24
C ARG A 82 2.87 15.61 5.87
N CYS A 83 3.27 15.81 4.62
CA CYS A 83 4.63 15.52 4.18
C CYS A 83 5.67 16.31 4.97
N LEU A 84 5.48 17.62 5.14
CA LEU A 84 6.39 18.47 5.90
C LEU A 84 6.46 18.08 7.38
N ASN A 85 5.32 17.73 7.99
CA ASN A 85 5.24 17.27 9.38
C ASN A 85 5.93 15.91 9.56
N ASN A 86 5.71 14.97 8.62
CA ASN A 86 6.38 13.67 8.62
C ASN A 86 7.90 13.82 8.53
N VAL A 87 8.40 14.69 7.64
CA VAL A 87 9.83 14.95 7.51
C VAL A 87 10.43 15.48 8.82
N ASP A 88 9.79 16.44 9.49
CA ASP A 88 10.28 16.99 10.76
C ASP A 88 10.32 15.95 11.88
N MET A 89 9.25 15.16 11.98
CA MET A 89 9.16 14.10 12.96
C MET A 89 10.27 13.06 12.73
N LEU A 90 10.45 12.59 11.50
CA LEU A 90 11.43 11.58 11.15
C LEU A 90 12.87 12.07 11.31
N LEU A 91 13.15 13.34 10.96
CA LEU A 91 14.45 13.98 11.20
C LEU A 91 14.79 14.00 12.70
N THR A 92 13.80 14.35 13.54
CA THR A 92 13.96 14.37 15.00
C THR A 92 14.20 12.96 15.54
N GLN A 93 13.39 11.99 15.12
CA GLN A 93 13.52 10.59 15.55
C GLN A 93 14.87 9.96 15.17
N LYS A 94 15.40 10.31 13.98
CA LYS A 94 16.68 9.80 13.48
C LYS A 94 17.89 10.66 13.83
N ASN A 95 17.68 11.75 14.58
CA ASN A 95 18.73 12.72 14.91
C ASN A 95 19.50 13.23 13.67
N LYS A 96 18.77 13.49 12.57
CA LYS A 96 19.29 14.01 11.31
C LYS A 96 18.99 15.50 11.16
N LYS A 97 19.86 16.25 10.48
CA LYS A 97 19.66 17.68 10.25
C LYS A 97 18.94 17.94 8.94
N LEU A 98 17.91 18.79 8.98
CA LEU A 98 17.17 19.22 7.78
C LEU A 98 18.10 19.81 6.70
N GLY A 99 19.07 20.63 7.10
CA GLY A 99 19.98 21.27 6.14
C GLY A 99 20.87 20.29 5.38
N GLU A 100 21.26 19.16 5.99
CA GLU A 100 22.03 18.11 5.32
C GLU A 100 21.16 17.39 4.28
N LEU A 101 19.92 17.06 4.66
CA LEU A 101 18.94 16.45 3.75
C LEU A 101 18.64 17.34 2.53
N GLU A 102 18.49 18.65 2.75
CA GLU A 102 18.29 19.61 1.67
C GLU A 102 19.47 19.62 0.70
N VAL A 103 20.70 19.66 1.22
CA VAL A 103 21.91 19.64 0.40
C VAL A 103 22.05 18.34 -0.40
N ASN A 104 21.80 17.19 0.23
CA ASN A 104 21.89 15.88 -0.41
C ASN A 104 20.89 15.72 -1.56
N SER A 105 19.71 16.35 -1.44
CA SER A 105 18.72 16.39 -2.51
C SER A 105 19.01 17.42 -3.62
N GLY A 106 20.17 18.07 -3.61
CA GLY A 106 20.53 19.13 -4.55
C GLY A 106 19.85 20.48 -4.28
N ASN A 107 19.18 20.65 -3.14
CA ASN A 107 18.52 21.89 -2.75
C ASN A 107 19.40 22.76 -1.85
N ARG A 108 19.08 24.06 -1.79
CA ARG A 108 19.79 25.01 -0.91
C ARG A 108 19.25 24.95 0.52
N PRO A 109 20.10 25.14 1.55
CA PRO A 109 19.65 25.27 2.93
C PRO A 109 18.48 26.24 3.12
N GLY A 110 17.52 25.84 3.95
CA GLY A 110 16.27 26.55 4.21
C GLY A 110 15.23 26.43 3.10
N TYR A 111 15.39 25.49 2.17
CA TYR A 111 14.41 25.18 1.12
C TYR A 111 13.04 24.83 1.72
N LEU A 112 12.99 23.85 2.62
CA LEU A 112 11.77 23.47 3.32
C LEU A 112 11.31 24.55 4.29
N SER A 113 12.22 25.27 4.95
CA SER A 113 11.85 26.37 5.85
C SER A 113 11.07 27.47 5.12
N ARG A 114 11.48 27.82 3.90
CA ARG A 114 10.74 28.78 3.04
C ARG A 114 9.35 28.25 2.69
N MET A 115 9.22 26.97 2.39
CA MET A 115 7.92 26.32 2.14
C MET A 115 7.02 26.32 3.37
N LYS A 116 7.54 26.00 4.56
CA LYS A 116 6.77 25.98 5.81
C LYS A 116 6.29 27.36 6.23
N SER A 117 7.13 28.38 6.03
CA SER A 117 6.79 29.77 6.37
C SER A 117 5.78 30.43 5.41
N GLY A 118 5.28 29.72 4.40
CA GLY A 118 4.39 30.27 3.38
C GLY A 118 5.08 31.20 2.37
N LYS A 119 6.40 31.44 2.49
CA LYS A 119 7.19 32.25 1.54
C LYS A 119 7.31 31.60 0.15
N SER A 120 7.09 30.30 0.06
CA SER A 120 6.90 29.60 -1.21
C SER A 120 5.63 28.78 -1.16
N ASN A 121 4.81 28.87 -2.21
CA ASN A 121 3.64 28.02 -2.39
C ASN A 121 3.91 26.77 -3.24
N SER A 122 5.17 26.52 -3.62
CA SER A 122 5.55 25.32 -4.37
C SER A 122 5.56 24.06 -3.50
N ASP A 123 5.25 22.92 -4.12
CA ASP A 123 5.44 21.60 -3.51
C ASP A 123 6.93 21.22 -3.45
N PRO A 124 7.35 20.35 -2.50
CA PRO A 124 8.70 19.77 -2.49
C PRO A 124 9.04 19.12 -3.83
N SER A 125 10.31 19.18 -4.24
CA SER A 125 10.73 18.59 -5.51
C SER A 125 10.73 17.07 -5.39
N ILE A 126 10.53 16.37 -6.51
CA ILE A 126 10.59 14.90 -6.52
C ILE A 126 11.94 14.39 -6.00
N GLU A 127 13.04 15.04 -6.38
CA GLU A 127 14.39 14.73 -5.87
C GLU A 127 14.49 14.89 -4.35
N PHE A 128 13.90 15.94 -3.77
CA PHE A 128 13.82 16.07 -2.32
C PHE A 128 13.02 14.93 -1.70
N LEU A 129 11.87 14.61 -2.26
CA LEU A 129 11.00 13.57 -1.72
C LEU A 129 11.63 12.17 -1.80
N MET A 130 12.31 11.86 -2.90
CA MET A 130 13.07 10.60 -3.06
C MET A 130 14.23 10.55 -2.07
N THR A 131 15.04 11.60 -1.98
CA THR A 131 16.15 11.68 -1.02
C THR A 131 15.65 11.54 0.42
N ALA A 132 14.57 12.23 0.77
CA ALA A 132 13.94 12.13 2.09
C ALA A 132 13.38 10.73 2.36
N SER A 133 12.80 10.09 1.34
CA SER A 133 12.30 8.71 1.45
C SER A 133 13.44 7.75 1.80
N ASP A 134 14.56 7.84 1.08
CA ASP A 134 15.74 6.98 1.27
C ASP A 134 16.41 7.27 2.61
N GLU A 135 16.72 8.54 2.90
CA GLU A 135 17.46 8.93 4.09
C GLU A 135 16.68 8.74 5.38
N LEU A 136 15.35 8.92 5.33
CA LEU A 136 14.47 8.68 6.47
C LEU A 136 13.97 7.23 6.48
N GLU A 137 14.37 6.41 5.51
CA GLU A 137 14.00 5.00 5.30
C GLU A 137 12.48 4.79 5.35
N VAL A 138 11.70 5.72 4.80
CA VAL A 138 10.22 5.65 4.75
C VAL A 138 9.79 5.73 3.28
N PRO A 139 9.01 4.76 2.77
CA PRO A 139 8.45 4.78 1.43
C PRO A 139 7.80 6.11 1.09
N LEU A 140 7.99 6.55 -0.15
CA LEU A 140 7.54 7.85 -0.63
C LEU A 140 6.03 8.05 -0.42
N ASP A 141 5.22 7.02 -0.68
CA ASP A 141 3.76 7.03 -0.50
C ASP A 141 3.35 7.27 0.97
N LEU A 142 4.08 6.70 1.91
CA LEU A 142 3.91 6.96 3.34
C LEU A 142 4.33 8.36 3.73
N LEU A 143 5.49 8.79 3.24
CA LEU A 143 6.06 10.10 3.52
C LEU A 143 5.09 11.21 3.11
N VAL A 144 4.40 11.06 1.98
CA VAL A 144 3.55 12.13 1.42
C VAL A 144 2.06 12.05 1.78
N GLY A 145 1.55 10.86 2.13
CA GLY A 145 0.11 10.63 2.25
C GLY A 145 -0.38 10.29 3.66
N SER A 146 0.48 9.71 4.50
CA SER A 146 0.06 9.12 5.78
C SER A 146 0.39 10.02 6.98
N ASN A 147 -0.36 9.91 8.08
CA ASN A 147 0.04 10.53 9.34
C ASN A 147 0.97 9.58 10.10
N LEU A 148 2.28 9.86 10.09
CA LEU A 148 3.26 9.00 10.75
C LEU A 148 3.42 9.32 12.25
N ALA A 149 2.86 10.44 12.73
CA ALA A 149 2.95 10.88 14.12
C ALA A 149 2.19 9.98 15.11
N ASP A 150 1.18 9.27 14.64
CA ASP A 150 0.30 8.44 15.48
C ASP A 150 0.74 6.97 15.55
N LEU A 151 1.92 6.64 14.99
CA LEU A 151 2.42 5.27 14.99
C LEU A 151 2.83 4.82 16.38
N THR A 152 2.23 3.74 16.85
CA THR A 152 2.68 3.04 18.06
C THR A 152 4.07 2.39 17.84
N PRO A 153 4.81 2.07 18.92
CA PRO A 153 6.07 1.34 18.80
C PRO A 153 5.95 0.01 18.05
N THR A 154 4.85 -0.72 18.28
CA THR A 154 4.55 -1.99 17.59
C THR A 154 4.33 -1.77 16.10
N GLU A 155 3.55 -0.78 15.70
CA GLU A 155 3.33 -0.48 14.28
C GLU A 155 4.62 -0.01 13.61
N SER A 156 5.44 0.76 14.31
CA SER A 156 6.77 1.17 13.82
C SER A 156 7.69 -0.03 13.60
N PHE A 157 7.68 -1.01 14.52
CA PHE A 157 8.40 -2.28 14.36
C PHE A 157 7.88 -3.07 13.16
N MET A 158 6.55 -3.19 13.03
CA MET A 158 5.92 -3.90 11.92
C MET A 158 6.23 -3.26 10.57
N LEU A 159 6.24 -1.92 10.48
CA LEU A 159 6.62 -1.22 9.26
C LEU A 159 8.07 -1.51 8.87
N LYS A 160 9.00 -1.55 9.83
CA LYS A 160 10.40 -1.93 9.57
C LYS A 160 10.50 -3.37 9.06
N PHE A 161 9.79 -4.29 9.72
CA PHE A 161 9.76 -5.69 9.31
C PHE A 161 9.23 -5.88 7.89
N MET A 162 8.08 -5.28 7.55
CA MET A 162 7.49 -5.39 6.21
C MET A 162 8.38 -4.76 5.13
N ARG A 163 9.12 -3.69 5.45
CA ARG A 163 10.10 -3.09 4.53
C ARG A 163 11.30 -4.00 4.30
N GLN A 164 11.78 -4.66 5.34
CA GLN A 164 12.85 -5.64 5.20
C GLN A 164 12.41 -6.78 4.27
N LEU A 165 11.17 -7.28 4.42
CA LEU A 165 10.61 -8.27 3.50
C LEU A 165 10.54 -7.77 2.06
N ILE A 166 10.14 -6.51 1.83
CA ILE A 166 10.13 -5.91 0.47
C ILE A 166 11.55 -5.89 -0.11
N SER A 167 12.53 -5.40 0.66
CA SER A 167 13.93 -5.34 0.23
C SER A 167 14.48 -6.72 -0.11
N ASP A 168 14.29 -7.69 0.79
CA ASP A 168 14.80 -9.04 0.59
C ASP A 168 14.07 -9.79 -0.54
N THR A 169 12.81 -9.45 -0.82
CA THR A 169 12.09 -9.95 -2.00
C THR A 169 12.63 -9.36 -3.31
N ASN A 170 12.97 -8.07 -3.32
CA ASN A 170 13.57 -7.42 -4.51
C ASN A 170 15.01 -7.86 -4.76
N ASP A 171 15.74 -8.22 -3.71
CA ASP A 171 17.12 -8.72 -3.78
C ASP A 171 17.18 -10.23 -4.08
N ASP A 172 16.06 -10.87 -4.41
CA ASP A 172 15.93 -12.32 -4.65
C ASP A 172 16.46 -13.19 -3.49
N LYS A 173 16.37 -12.70 -2.24
CA LYS A 173 16.76 -13.45 -1.03
C LYS A 173 15.61 -14.25 -0.42
N LEU A 174 14.36 -13.96 -0.83
CA LEU A 174 13.16 -14.66 -0.37
C LEU A 174 12.51 -15.40 -1.54
N GLU A 175 12.36 -16.70 -1.40
CA GLU A 175 11.66 -17.54 -2.36
C GLU A 175 10.18 -17.66 -1.97
N TRP A 176 9.34 -16.88 -2.64
CA TRP A 176 7.91 -16.89 -2.41
C TRP A 176 7.22 -18.02 -3.16
N THR A 177 6.44 -18.82 -2.43
CA THR A 177 5.50 -19.78 -3.00
C THR A 177 4.12 -19.15 -3.10
N ARG A 178 3.44 -19.38 -4.23
CA ARG A 178 2.06 -18.96 -4.46
C ARG A 178 1.13 -20.17 -4.37
N GLU A 179 0.13 -20.05 -3.50
CA GLU A 179 -0.99 -20.99 -3.39
C GLU A 179 -2.20 -20.36 -4.08
N THR A 180 -2.63 -20.95 -5.18
CA THR A 180 -3.79 -20.45 -5.93
C THR A 180 -5.08 -20.70 -5.18
N LEU A 181 -6.11 -19.91 -5.47
CA LEU A 181 -7.44 -20.13 -4.89
C LEU A 181 -7.96 -21.56 -5.13
N SER A 182 -7.68 -22.14 -6.30
CA SER A 182 -8.10 -23.52 -6.61
C SER A 182 -7.37 -24.58 -5.78
N GLU A 183 -6.12 -24.32 -5.37
CA GLU A 183 -5.39 -25.21 -4.46
C GLU A 183 -5.92 -25.06 -3.03
N LEU A 184 -6.19 -23.83 -2.60
CA LEU A 184 -6.76 -23.52 -1.30
C LEU A 184 -8.20 -24.07 -1.12
N GLU A 185 -8.97 -24.18 -2.19
CA GLU A 185 -10.31 -24.82 -2.20
C GLU A 185 -10.25 -26.34 -2.19
N LYS A 186 -9.09 -26.93 -2.51
CA LYS A 186 -8.85 -28.38 -2.53
C LYS A 186 -8.06 -28.86 -1.32
N VAL A 187 -7.94 -28.03 -0.28
CA VAL A 187 -7.38 -28.50 1.00
C VAL A 187 -8.24 -29.68 1.46
N GLU A 188 -7.59 -30.79 1.81
CA GLU A 188 -8.27 -32.03 2.22
C GLU A 188 -8.15 -32.24 3.73
N VAL A 189 -9.18 -32.87 4.29
CA VAL A 189 -9.15 -33.48 5.62
C VAL A 189 -8.51 -34.86 5.48
N ILE A 190 -7.48 -35.13 6.27
CA ILE A 190 -6.70 -36.35 6.24
C ILE A 190 -6.94 -37.10 7.56
N HIS A 191 -7.18 -38.40 7.47
CA HIS A 191 -7.19 -39.27 8.64
C HIS A 191 -5.86 -39.99 8.74
N ASP A 192 -5.16 -39.82 9.87
CA ASP A 192 -3.95 -40.57 10.14
C ASP A 192 -4.26 -42.08 10.34
N MET A 193 -3.22 -42.91 10.45
CA MET A 193 -3.37 -44.35 10.65
C MET A 193 -4.08 -44.72 11.97
N ASN A 194 -4.21 -43.78 12.91
CA ASN A 194 -4.88 -43.95 14.19
C ASN A 194 -6.30 -43.36 14.20
N GLY A 195 -6.77 -42.80 13.07
CA GLY A 195 -8.07 -42.16 12.94
C GLY A 195 -8.13 -40.72 13.46
N TYR A 196 -6.99 -40.09 13.79
CA TYR A 196 -6.94 -38.66 14.09
C TYR A 196 -7.14 -37.86 12.81
N VAL A 197 -8.02 -36.87 12.93
CA VAL A 197 -8.39 -35.97 11.84
C VAL A 197 -7.40 -34.82 11.82
N GLU A 198 -6.81 -34.58 10.66
CA GLU A 198 -5.85 -33.52 10.40
C GLU A 198 -6.21 -32.76 9.11
N VAL A 199 -5.64 -31.58 8.94
CA VAL A 199 -5.81 -30.78 7.72
C VAL A 199 -4.43 -30.48 7.16
N SER A 200 -4.29 -30.62 5.84
CA SER A 200 -2.99 -30.48 5.15
C SER A 200 -2.40 -29.06 5.18
N HIS A 201 -3.20 -28.04 5.50
CA HIS A 201 -2.79 -26.64 5.47
C HIS A 201 -2.81 -26.00 6.87
N PRO A 202 -1.74 -25.30 7.32
CA PRO A 202 -1.62 -24.80 8.69
C PRO A 202 -2.66 -23.74 9.07
N LEU A 203 -3.21 -23.01 8.09
CA LEU A 203 -4.24 -21.99 8.31
C LEU A 203 -5.68 -22.52 8.20
N TYR A 204 -5.86 -23.83 8.06
CA TYR A 204 -7.18 -24.47 8.03
C TYR A 204 -7.40 -25.28 9.30
N GLY A 205 -8.64 -25.30 9.76
CA GLY A 205 -9.13 -26.17 10.83
C GLY A 205 -10.19 -27.13 10.31
N ILE A 206 -10.64 -28.01 11.18
CA ILE A 206 -11.72 -28.95 10.89
C ILE A 206 -13.03 -28.28 11.28
N GLY A 207 -13.91 -28.11 10.31
CA GLY A 207 -15.30 -27.77 10.51
C GLY A 207 -16.21 -28.97 10.22
N SER A 208 -17.51 -28.76 10.41
CA SER A 208 -18.54 -29.76 10.18
C SER A 208 -19.65 -29.17 9.33
N GLU A 209 -20.10 -29.91 8.32
CA GLU A 209 -21.25 -29.55 7.48
C GLU A 209 -22.28 -30.68 7.50
N GLY A 210 -23.57 -30.32 7.56
CA GLY A 210 -24.68 -31.27 7.53
C GLY A 210 -25.64 -31.14 8.73
N THR A 211 -26.55 -32.12 8.84
CA THR A 211 -27.48 -32.26 9.98
C THR A 211 -27.01 -33.39 10.90
N ASP A 212 -27.57 -33.48 12.11
CA ASP A 212 -27.17 -34.45 13.16
C ASP A 212 -27.07 -35.92 12.68
N SER A 213 -27.74 -36.29 11.60
CA SER A 213 -27.72 -37.64 11.02
C SER A 213 -26.68 -37.87 9.90
N GLU A 214 -26.16 -36.82 9.27
CA GLU A 214 -25.18 -36.88 8.16
C GLU A 214 -24.21 -35.69 8.28
N CYS A 215 -23.30 -35.78 9.24
CA CYS A 215 -22.27 -34.77 9.48
C CYS A 215 -20.97 -35.18 8.77
N PHE A 216 -20.46 -34.32 7.89
CA PHE A 216 -19.19 -34.50 7.20
C PHE A 216 -18.16 -33.50 7.72
N GLU A 217 -16.94 -33.98 7.93
CA GLU A 217 -15.80 -33.13 8.28
C GLU A 217 -15.33 -32.39 7.03
N ILE A 218 -15.25 -31.07 7.13
CA ILE A 218 -14.81 -30.22 6.03
C ILE A 218 -13.63 -29.34 6.48
N PRO A 219 -12.68 -29.04 5.59
CA PRO A 219 -11.62 -28.10 5.89
C PRO A 219 -12.19 -26.68 5.85
N VAL A 220 -11.97 -25.92 6.93
CA VAL A 220 -12.46 -24.54 7.06
C VAL A 220 -11.29 -23.62 7.31
N TYR A 221 -11.20 -22.54 6.56
CA TYR A 221 -10.20 -21.51 6.78
C TYR A 221 -10.36 -20.89 8.18
N ASN A 222 -9.28 -20.91 8.97
CA ASN A 222 -9.30 -20.53 10.37
C ASN A 222 -8.73 -19.11 10.58
N SER A 223 -9.55 -18.08 10.40
CA SER A 223 -9.14 -16.71 10.74
C SER A 223 -8.95 -16.54 12.25
N LEU A 224 -7.71 -16.29 12.66
CA LEU A 224 -7.40 -15.94 14.06
C LEU A 224 -7.72 -14.47 14.42
N PHE A 225 -8.16 -13.65 13.45
CA PHE A 225 -8.60 -12.28 13.69
C PHE A 225 -10.12 -12.22 13.88
N PHE A 226 -10.87 -12.93 13.05
CA PHE A 226 -12.33 -12.88 13.02
C PHE A 226 -12.92 -14.29 13.13
N LYS A 227 -12.92 -14.83 14.35
CA LYS A 227 -13.49 -16.16 14.63
C LYS A 227 -14.99 -16.18 14.33
N ASP A 228 -15.45 -17.24 13.69
CA ASP A 228 -16.87 -17.52 13.41
C ASP A 228 -17.60 -16.41 12.61
N CYS A 229 -16.85 -15.58 11.87
CA CYS A 229 -17.35 -14.45 11.09
C CYS A 229 -17.38 -14.72 9.57
N GLY A 230 -17.31 -15.99 9.16
CA GLY A 230 -17.36 -16.39 7.75
C GLY A 230 -16.25 -15.78 6.88
N VAL A 231 -15.03 -15.72 7.41
CA VAL A 231 -13.85 -15.32 6.62
C VAL A 231 -13.40 -16.51 5.77
N ARG A 232 -13.15 -16.26 4.49
CA ARG A 232 -12.54 -17.26 3.60
C ARG A 232 -11.54 -16.64 2.63
N PRO A 233 -10.62 -17.45 2.07
CA PRO A 233 -9.79 -17.02 0.96
C PRO A 233 -10.64 -16.66 -0.26
N CYS A 234 -10.25 -15.58 -0.95
CA CYS A 234 -10.88 -15.09 -2.17
C CYS A 234 -9.87 -14.73 -3.27
N GLY A 235 -8.60 -15.07 -3.05
CA GLY A 235 -7.49 -14.86 -3.96
C GLY A 235 -6.37 -15.84 -3.63
N ASN A 236 -5.19 -15.58 -4.18
CA ASN A 236 -4.02 -16.42 -3.92
C ASN A 236 -3.47 -16.15 -2.51
N GLY A 237 -2.99 -17.21 -1.86
CA GLY A 237 -2.10 -17.15 -0.71
C GLY A 237 -0.64 -17.06 -1.17
N TYR A 238 0.19 -16.45 -0.35
CA TYR A 238 1.64 -16.39 -0.56
C TYR A 238 2.35 -16.74 0.73
N TYR A 239 3.42 -17.52 0.65
CA TYR A 239 4.29 -17.77 1.79
C TYR A 239 5.76 -17.85 1.42
N THR A 240 6.63 -17.55 2.37
CA THR A 240 8.07 -17.77 2.28
C THR A 240 8.60 -18.22 3.64
N THR A 241 9.73 -18.90 3.65
CA THR A 241 10.47 -19.25 4.87
C THR A 241 11.42 -18.10 5.24
N LEU A 242 11.46 -17.74 6.52
CA LEU A 242 12.33 -16.69 7.05
C LEU A 242 13.59 -17.31 7.67
N VAL A 243 14.75 -16.95 7.13
CA VAL A 243 16.07 -17.30 7.68
C VAL A 243 16.44 -16.30 8.78
N PRO A 244 17.04 -16.72 9.91
CA PRO A 244 17.57 -18.06 10.22
C PRO A 244 16.64 -18.98 11.02
N ASN A 245 15.41 -18.55 11.33
CA ASN A 245 14.57 -19.26 12.30
C ASN A 245 13.64 -20.31 11.68
N ASP A 246 13.71 -20.52 10.36
CA ASP A 246 12.88 -21.45 9.57
C ASP A 246 11.36 -21.30 9.79
N GLN A 247 10.93 -20.11 10.25
CA GLN A 247 9.52 -19.78 10.40
C GLN A 247 8.93 -19.37 9.06
N LYS A 248 7.72 -19.81 8.75
CA LYS A 248 7.02 -19.39 7.54
C LYS A 248 6.18 -18.16 7.82
N ILE A 249 6.24 -17.18 6.93
CA ILE A 249 5.26 -16.09 6.90
C ILE A 249 4.25 -16.37 5.80
N TYR A 250 2.97 -16.29 6.14
CA TYR A 250 1.85 -16.45 5.21
C TYR A 250 1.10 -15.13 5.05
N ILE A 251 0.67 -14.82 3.83
CA ILE A 251 -0.17 -13.68 3.47
C ILE A 251 -1.37 -14.21 2.66
N MET A 252 -2.57 -14.08 3.22
CA MET A 252 -3.81 -14.62 2.65
C MET A 252 -4.72 -13.48 2.17
N ASP A 253 -5.22 -13.57 0.94
CA ASP A 253 -6.23 -12.66 0.38
C ASP A 253 -7.65 -13.14 0.77
N CYS A 254 -8.27 -12.44 1.69
CA CYS A 254 -9.49 -12.86 2.38
C CYS A 254 -10.68 -11.96 2.06
N ILE A 255 -11.89 -12.52 2.23
CA ILE A 255 -13.16 -11.81 2.18
C ILE A 255 -14.04 -12.25 3.34
N GLY A 256 -14.84 -11.33 3.87
CA GLY A 256 -15.91 -11.64 4.83
C GLY A 256 -17.23 -11.91 4.11
N GLU A 257 -17.89 -13.02 4.43
CA GLU A 257 -19.18 -13.38 3.82
C GLU A 257 -20.38 -13.23 4.75
N ASP A 258 -20.16 -13.15 6.05
CA ASP A 258 -21.22 -13.11 7.06
C ASP A 258 -22.03 -11.80 6.99
N ASP A 259 -23.35 -11.95 6.85
CA ASP A 259 -24.34 -10.87 6.81
C ASP A 259 -24.33 -10.01 8.08
N ARG A 260 -23.82 -10.54 9.20
CA ARG A 260 -23.73 -9.85 10.49
C ARG A 260 -22.56 -8.88 10.59
N VAL A 261 -21.55 -8.97 9.71
CA VAL A 261 -20.37 -8.10 9.78
C VAL A 261 -20.48 -6.89 8.84
N THR A 262 -20.09 -5.71 9.35
CA THR A 262 -20.17 -4.43 8.62
C THR A 262 -19.20 -4.32 7.44
N TRP A 263 -18.25 -5.24 7.37
CA TRP A 263 -17.20 -5.32 6.36
C TRP A 263 -17.40 -6.49 5.39
N ARG A 264 -18.61 -7.06 5.34
CA ARG A 264 -18.98 -8.07 4.35
C ARG A 264 -18.65 -7.62 2.92
N GLY A 265 -18.11 -8.55 2.13
CA GLY A 265 -17.73 -8.31 0.74
C GLY A 265 -16.47 -7.45 0.57
N LYS A 266 -15.87 -6.93 1.66
CA LYS A 266 -14.59 -6.22 1.59
C LYS A 266 -13.45 -7.24 1.55
N ARG A 267 -12.55 -7.05 0.59
CA ARG A 267 -11.30 -7.80 0.52
C ARG A 267 -10.26 -7.19 1.45
N PHE A 268 -9.50 -8.04 2.12
CA PHE A 268 -8.41 -7.65 3.01
C PHE A 268 -7.36 -8.76 3.06
N PHE A 269 -6.17 -8.45 3.55
CA PHE A 269 -5.12 -9.43 3.73
C PHE A 269 -4.96 -9.78 5.21
N GLU A 270 -4.78 -11.06 5.50
CA GLU A 270 -4.36 -11.55 6.81
C GLU A 270 -2.94 -12.07 6.73
N ILE A 271 -2.11 -11.72 7.72
CA ILE A 271 -0.71 -12.11 7.77
C ILE A 271 -0.47 -12.93 9.03
N TYR A 272 0.16 -14.09 8.85
CA TYR A 272 0.45 -15.07 9.90
C TYR A 272 1.92 -15.46 9.90
N MET A 273 2.44 -15.74 11.09
CA MET A 273 3.67 -16.50 11.28
C MET A 273 3.29 -17.94 11.61
N VAL A 274 3.91 -18.90 10.95
CA VAL A 274 3.71 -20.32 11.18
C VAL A 274 5.05 -20.94 11.57
N GLU A 275 5.05 -21.60 12.72
CA GLU A 275 6.17 -22.34 13.27
C GLU A 275 5.75 -23.81 13.42
N TYR A 276 6.63 -24.76 13.13
CA TYR A 276 6.35 -26.17 13.35
C TYR A 276 7.05 -26.65 14.61
N ASN A 277 6.31 -27.28 15.51
CA ASN A 277 6.91 -27.85 16.71
C ASN A 277 7.67 -29.15 16.39
N SER A 278 8.32 -29.73 17.41
CA SER A 278 9.10 -30.98 17.28
C SER A 278 8.29 -32.20 16.80
N TYR A 279 6.96 -32.12 16.85
CA TYR A 279 6.05 -33.17 16.40
C TYR A 279 5.48 -32.91 15.00
N GLY A 280 5.89 -31.82 14.34
CA GLY A 280 5.39 -31.42 13.03
C GLY A 280 4.04 -30.68 13.08
N ASN A 281 3.52 -30.34 14.26
CA ASN A 281 2.27 -29.58 14.36
C ASN A 281 2.53 -28.10 14.14
N ALA A 282 1.68 -27.47 13.32
CA ALA A 282 1.74 -26.04 13.06
C ALA A 282 1.24 -25.23 14.25
N ILE A 283 2.03 -24.22 14.63
CA ILE A 283 1.69 -23.18 15.60
C ILE A 283 1.55 -21.87 14.83
N VAL A 284 0.32 -21.41 14.68
CA VAL A 284 -0.01 -20.20 13.93
C VAL A 284 -0.13 -19.01 14.87
N LYS A 285 0.61 -17.93 14.57
CA LYS A 285 0.61 -16.68 15.32
C LYS A 285 0.14 -15.55 14.40
N ARG A 286 -0.84 -14.77 14.88
CA ARG A 286 -1.36 -13.60 14.15
C ARG A 286 -0.31 -12.47 14.13
N ILE A 287 -0.08 -11.88 12.96
CA ILE A 287 0.77 -10.70 12.79
C ILE A 287 -0.10 -9.44 12.66
N CYS A 288 -0.82 -9.31 11.55
CA CYS A 288 -1.78 -8.23 11.34
C CYS A 288 -2.84 -8.59 10.28
N ASN A 289 -3.87 -7.76 10.17
CA ASN A 289 -4.84 -7.80 9.07
C ASN A 289 -5.02 -6.38 8.50
N THR A 290 -5.26 -6.24 7.21
CA THR A 290 -5.40 -4.91 6.58
C THR A 290 -6.78 -4.28 6.75
N LEU A 291 -7.72 -4.94 7.43
CA LEU A 291 -9.05 -4.40 7.69
C LEU A 291 -9.04 -3.44 8.89
N GLU A 292 -8.29 -3.80 9.93
CA GLU A 292 -8.17 -3.06 11.20
C GLU A 292 -6.81 -2.36 11.37
N ALA A 293 -5.83 -2.65 10.52
CA ALA A 293 -4.54 -1.99 10.56
C ALA A 293 -4.64 -0.48 10.22
N ASN A 294 -3.68 0.29 10.72
CA ASN A 294 -3.58 1.70 10.38
C ASN A 294 -3.20 1.91 8.90
N SER A 295 -3.49 3.10 8.36
CA SER A 295 -3.22 3.41 6.95
C SER A 295 -1.76 3.22 6.53
N PRO A 296 -0.75 3.59 7.36
CA PRO A 296 0.64 3.31 7.03
C PRO A 296 0.96 1.83 6.80
N LEU A 297 0.52 0.95 7.71
CA LEU A 297 0.80 -0.47 7.61
C LEU A 297 0.07 -1.10 6.41
N ILE A 298 -1.18 -0.68 6.15
CA ILE A 298 -1.93 -1.10 4.95
C ILE A 298 -1.16 -0.77 3.67
N ALA A 299 -0.60 0.44 3.56
CA ALA A 299 0.14 0.85 2.37
C ALA A 299 1.41 0.02 2.14
N VAL A 300 2.16 -0.28 3.21
CA VAL A 300 3.36 -1.14 3.10
C VAL A 300 3.00 -2.58 2.78
N VAL A 301 1.94 -3.14 3.39
CA VAL A 301 1.46 -4.50 3.06
C VAL A 301 1.05 -4.58 1.59
N ASN A 302 0.31 -3.60 1.07
CA ASN A 302 -0.04 -3.55 -0.35
C ASN A 302 1.20 -3.46 -1.26
N SER A 303 2.23 -2.73 -0.86
CA SER A 303 3.49 -2.65 -1.59
C SER A 303 4.25 -3.97 -1.57
N LEU A 304 4.27 -4.67 -0.41
CA LEU A 304 4.82 -6.01 -0.29
C LEU A 304 4.11 -6.99 -1.22
N ILE A 305 2.78 -7.02 -1.24
CA ILE A 305 2.01 -7.93 -2.09
C ILE A 305 2.30 -7.68 -3.57
N LYS A 306 2.36 -6.42 -4.01
CA LYS A 306 2.76 -6.09 -5.39
C LYS A 306 4.17 -6.61 -5.71
N THR A 307 5.10 -6.43 -4.78
CA THR A 307 6.48 -6.89 -4.91
C THR A 307 6.55 -8.41 -5.03
N ILE A 308 5.79 -9.13 -4.19
CA ILE A 308 5.69 -10.60 -4.24
C ILE A 308 5.11 -11.06 -5.57
N ILE A 309 4.01 -10.45 -6.05
CA ILE A 309 3.39 -10.83 -7.34
C ILE A 309 4.38 -10.68 -8.49
N VAL A 310 5.16 -9.60 -8.49
CA VAL A 310 6.22 -9.37 -9.49
C VAL A 310 7.33 -10.40 -9.33
N SER A 311 7.84 -10.60 -8.11
CA SER A 311 8.89 -11.59 -7.82
C SER A 311 8.47 -12.99 -8.26
N VAL A 312 7.31 -13.50 -7.87
CA VAL A 312 6.82 -14.84 -8.26
C VAL A 312 6.64 -14.99 -9.79
N SER A 313 6.50 -13.89 -10.53
CA SER A 313 6.46 -13.92 -11.99
C SER A 313 7.84 -14.01 -12.66
N HIS A 314 8.92 -13.81 -11.91
CA HIS A 314 10.29 -13.93 -12.38
C HIS A 314 10.81 -15.37 -12.29
N VAL A 315 11.87 -15.67 -13.04
CA VAL A 315 12.51 -16.98 -13.00
C VAL A 315 13.41 -17.04 -11.77
N HIS A 316 13.00 -17.84 -10.79
CA HIS A 316 13.82 -18.18 -9.63
C HIS A 316 14.59 -19.48 -9.88
N ILE A 317 15.87 -19.49 -9.51
CA ILE A 317 16.74 -20.66 -9.65
C ILE A 317 17.35 -20.91 -8.27
N ASP A 318 16.98 -22.04 -7.67
CA ASP A 318 17.59 -22.52 -6.42
C ASP A 318 19.12 -22.64 -6.57
N ASP A 319 19.87 -22.39 -5.48
CA ASP A 319 21.32 -22.36 -5.52
C ASP A 319 21.93 -23.71 -5.95
N SER A 320 21.27 -24.84 -5.68
CA SER A 320 21.70 -26.16 -6.17
C SER A 320 21.54 -26.27 -7.69
N VAL A 321 20.45 -25.73 -8.24
CA VAL A 321 20.17 -25.69 -9.68
C VAL A 321 21.13 -24.71 -10.35
N ARG A 322 21.36 -23.54 -9.77
CA ARG A 322 22.34 -22.56 -10.24
C ARG A 322 23.74 -23.17 -10.28
N SER A 323 24.15 -23.86 -9.21
CA SER A 323 25.43 -24.58 -9.15
C SER A 323 25.55 -25.66 -10.23
N ALA A 324 24.48 -26.40 -10.51
CA ALA A 324 24.45 -27.39 -11.56
C ALA A 324 24.53 -26.76 -12.97
N ILE A 325 23.83 -25.65 -13.20
CA ILE A 325 23.91 -24.86 -14.43
C ILE A 325 25.33 -24.30 -14.61
N ASP A 326 25.92 -23.71 -13.56
CA ASP A 326 27.29 -23.17 -13.60
C ASP A 326 28.33 -24.26 -13.86
N ALA A 327 28.18 -25.45 -13.27
CA ALA A 327 29.04 -26.59 -13.55
C ALA A 327 28.95 -27.04 -15.01
N TYR A 328 27.74 -27.08 -15.57
CA TYR A 328 27.52 -27.36 -17.00
C TYR A 328 28.16 -26.28 -17.89
N MET A 329 27.89 -25.00 -17.61
CA MET A 329 28.37 -23.86 -18.40
C MET A 329 29.90 -23.70 -18.34
N SER A 330 30.51 -24.01 -17.21
CA SER A 330 31.96 -23.93 -17.01
C SER A 330 32.72 -25.18 -17.49
N GLY A 331 32.01 -26.25 -17.87
CA GLY A 331 32.60 -27.53 -18.28
C GLY A 331 33.37 -28.26 -17.18
N LYS A 332 33.28 -27.80 -15.92
CA LYS A 332 33.89 -28.46 -14.76
C LYS A 332 32.89 -29.45 -14.18
N ARG A 333 33.24 -30.74 -14.18
CA ARG A 333 32.53 -31.73 -13.36
C ARG A 333 32.62 -31.26 -11.91
N ILE A 334 31.48 -31.17 -11.21
CA ILE A 334 31.44 -31.06 -9.75
C ILE A 334 32.24 -32.26 -9.24
N GLY A 335 33.42 -31.98 -8.67
CA GLY A 335 34.43 -32.98 -8.38
C GLY A 335 33.87 -34.07 -7.48
N GLY A 336 33.92 -35.32 -7.96
CA GLY A 336 34.02 -36.46 -7.06
C GLY A 336 35.25 -36.22 -6.18
N GLY A 337 35.06 -36.27 -4.87
CA GLY A 337 36.13 -36.05 -3.91
C GLY A 337 37.34 -36.93 -4.21
N ASP A 338 38.52 -36.34 -4.10
CA ASP A 338 39.77 -37.08 -4.03
C ASP A 338 39.69 -38.11 -2.89
N LEU A 339 39.42 -39.37 -3.24
CA LEU A 339 39.60 -40.55 -2.39
C LEU A 339 41.10 -40.92 -2.29
N ASN A 340 41.98 -39.93 -2.13
CA ASN A 340 43.41 -40.12 -1.87
C ASN A 340 43.79 -39.58 -0.47
N GLY A 341 42.87 -39.70 0.49
CA GLY A 341 43.24 -39.67 1.91
C GLY A 341 43.73 -41.04 2.31
N GLU A 342 45.03 -41.17 2.58
CA GLU A 342 45.66 -42.35 3.16
C GLU A 342 44.81 -42.91 4.31
N LEU A 343 44.43 -44.19 4.20
CA LEU A 343 43.90 -44.96 5.32
C LEU A 343 45.01 -45.08 6.37
N PRO A 344 44.82 -44.63 7.62
CA PRO A 344 45.80 -44.90 8.65
C PRO A 344 45.66 -46.36 9.07
N PHE A 345 46.54 -47.21 8.56
CA PHE A 345 46.94 -48.42 9.27
C PHE A 345 47.91 -48.02 10.39
N ASN A 346 47.41 -48.03 11.62
CA ASN A 346 48.05 -48.63 12.80
C ASN A 346 47.11 -48.60 14.00
#